data_AF-A0A2Z3R9B9-F1
#
_entry.id   AF-A0A2Z3R9B9-F1
#
_cell.length_a   1.000
_cell.length_b   1.000
_cell.length_c   1.000
_cell.angle_alpha   90.00
_cell.angle_beta   90.00
_cell.angle_gamma   90.00
#
_symmetry.space_group_name_H-M   'P 1'
#
loop_
_entity.id
_entity.type
_entity.pdbx_description
1 polymer ?
#
loop_
_entity_poly.entity_id
_entity_poly.type
_entity_poly.pdbx_seq_one_letter_code
_entity_poly.pdbx_strand_id
1 'polypeptide(L)'
;MRPRGHFDWHAGRIDLTHGSGGRATTELVTELFVAAFAPGARPELNDGTCLPVLPGRLVMATDSHVISPLFFPGGDIGSLAVHGTINDLAMMGATPRFLSVAFILEEGLLLADLRRIVESMAHAARCAGVSIVTGDTKVVERGKGDGVFVTTAGIGFLADGVDISGNRARAGDRVLVSGSLGDHGAAILASREGLQFETTLVSDSAPLNGLVADMIKAVPDIHCLRDATRGGLAAVLNELAHQSGVGIRVDERVIPVKAQVKAACELLGLDPLYLANEGKLVAVCRAEAAEPLLDAMRSHPLGADSRIIGEVFTDDQCFVEMDTVLGGRRVVDWLAGDPLPRIC
;
A
#
# COMPACT_ATOMS: atom_id res chain seq x y z
N MET A 1 -46.59 5.64 6.95
CA MET A 1 -45.32 5.55 7.71
C MET A 1 -44.51 4.41 7.12
N ARG A 2 -43.38 4.70 6.44
CA ARG A 2 -42.43 3.64 6.09
C ARG A 2 -41.89 3.03 7.40
N PRO A 3 -41.69 1.70 7.49
CA PRO A 3 -41.05 1.10 8.66
C PRO A 3 -39.64 1.69 8.83
N ARG A 4 -39.07 1.54 10.03
CA ARG A 4 -37.69 1.97 10.36
C ARG A 4 -36.71 1.52 9.26
N GLY A 5 -35.75 2.41 8.95
CA GLY A 5 -34.81 2.30 7.84
C GLY A 5 -34.19 0.91 7.76
N HIS A 6 -34.38 0.26 6.64
CA HIS A 6 -33.54 -0.84 6.21
C HIS A 6 -33.09 -0.47 4.82
N PHE A 7 -31.80 -0.20 4.68
CA PHE A 7 -31.20 -0.09 3.36
C PHE A 7 -31.50 -1.35 2.56
N ASP A 8 -31.86 -1.18 1.29
CA ASP A 8 -31.84 -2.28 0.34
C ASP A 8 -30.36 -2.57 -0.01
N TRP A 9 -29.74 -3.47 0.75
CA TRP A 9 -28.34 -3.85 0.57
C TRP A 9 -28.08 -4.63 -0.73
N HIS A 10 -29.13 -4.98 -1.50
CA HIS A 10 -28.99 -5.71 -2.74
C HIS A 10 -29.11 -4.80 -3.97
N ALA A 11 -30.13 -3.93 -4.00
CA ALA A 11 -30.42 -3.07 -5.16
C ALA A 11 -30.41 -1.57 -4.85
N GLY A 12 -30.29 -1.19 -3.58
CA GLY A 12 -30.24 0.20 -3.15
C GLY A 12 -28.97 0.91 -3.63
N ARG A 13 -29.07 2.23 -3.74
CA ARG A 13 -28.00 3.10 -4.24
C ARG A 13 -27.78 4.27 -3.29
N ILE A 14 -26.54 4.75 -3.27
CA ILE A 14 -26.19 6.02 -2.67
C ILE A 14 -26.91 7.14 -3.43
N ASP A 15 -27.52 8.04 -2.67
CA ASP A 15 -28.08 9.31 -3.15
C ASP A 15 -27.51 10.47 -2.34
N LEU A 16 -27.76 11.70 -2.79
CA LEU A 16 -27.24 12.92 -2.15
C LEU A 16 -27.67 13.08 -0.67
N THR A 17 -28.76 12.45 -0.25
CA THR A 17 -29.22 12.54 1.14
C THR A 17 -28.32 11.79 2.11
N HIS A 18 -27.56 10.80 1.64
CA HIS A 18 -26.58 10.08 2.44
C HIS A 18 -25.36 10.94 2.81
N GLY A 19 -25.10 12.03 2.07
CA GLY A 19 -24.01 12.98 2.32
C GLY A 19 -24.43 14.33 2.91
N SER A 20 -25.71 14.51 3.26
CA SER A 20 -26.26 15.82 3.65
C SER A 20 -26.15 16.15 5.14
N GLY A 21 -25.65 15.21 5.96
CA GLY A 21 -25.57 15.36 7.42
C GLY A 21 -26.90 15.16 8.15
N GLY A 22 -27.93 14.69 7.43
CA GLY A 22 -29.25 14.40 8.00
C GLY A 22 -29.40 12.96 8.48
N ARG A 23 -30.66 12.56 8.68
CA ARG A 23 -31.01 11.22 9.18
C ARG A 23 -30.44 10.07 8.34
N ALA A 24 -30.46 10.18 7.01
CA ALA A 24 -29.92 9.16 6.12
C ALA A 24 -28.40 8.98 6.28
N THR A 25 -27.65 10.07 6.51
CA THR A 25 -26.23 10.02 6.86
C THR A 25 -26.02 9.28 8.19
N THR A 26 -26.79 9.60 9.23
CA THR A 26 -26.68 8.93 10.53
C THR A 26 -27.01 7.44 10.46
N GLU A 27 -28.05 7.07 9.68
CA GLU A 27 -28.43 5.67 9.45
C GLU A 27 -27.30 4.93 8.71
N LEU A 28 -26.73 5.51 7.65
CA LEU A 28 -25.59 4.91 6.93
C LEU A 28 -24.38 4.72 7.84
N VAL A 29 -24.02 5.73 8.62
CA VAL A 29 -22.90 5.67 9.57
C VAL A 29 -23.10 4.57 10.60
N THR A 30 -24.29 4.47 11.18
CA THR A 30 -24.57 3.53 12.27
C THR A 30 -24.69 2.10 11.75
N GLU A 31 -25.43 1.89 10.66
CA GLU A 31 -25.76 0.56 10.15
C GLU A 31 -24.63 -0.07 9.34
N LEU A 32 -23.77 0.74 8.71
CA LEU A 32 -22.65 0.24 7.91
C LEU A 32 -21.30 0.46 8.58
N PHE A 33 -20.87 1.71 8.73
CA PHE A 33 -19.49 2.01 9.14
C PHE A 33 -19.21 1.59 10.58
N VAL A 34 -20.06 1.99 11.55
CA VAL A 34 -19.89 1.61 12.97
C VAL A 34 -20.03 0.10 13.15
N ALA A 35 -21.01 -0.52 12.49
CA ALA A 35 -21.22 -1.96 12.55
C ALA A 35 -20.00 -2.76 12.07
N ALA A 36 -19.32 -2.28 11.03
CA ALA A 36 -18.15 -2.95 10.46
C ALA A 36 -16.84 -2.66 11.21
N PHE A 37 -16.59 -1.38 11.55
CA PHE A 37 -15.30 -0.94 12.11
C PHE A 37 -15.22 -1.06 13.63
N ALA A 38 -16.35 -1.05 14.33
CA ALA A 38 -16.40 -1.11 15.78
C ALA A 38 -17.47 -2.14 16.26
N PRO A 39 -17.39 -3.41 15.83
CA PRO A 39 -18.42 -4.40 16.11
C PRO A 39 -18.60 -4.62 17.61
N GLY A 40 -19.83 -4.43 18.10
CA GLY A 40 -20.17 -4.56 19.53
C GLY A 40 -19.78 -3.36 20.40
N ALA A 41 -19.06 -2.38 19.86
CA ALA A 41 -18.78 -1.13 20.55
C ALA A 41 -19.93 -0.13 20.35
N ARG A 42 -19.99 0.86 21.24
CA ARG A 42 -20.87 2.04 21.10
C ARG A 42 -19.96 3.28 21.09
N PRO A 43 -19.41 3.66 19.93
CA PRO A 43 -18.60 4.87 19.85
C PRO A 43 -19.43 6.08 20.25
N GLU A 44 -18.79 7.08 20.86
CA GLU A 44 -19.47 8.31 21.30
C GLU A 44 -19.96 9.16 20.11
N LEU A 45 -19.35 8.96 18.92
CA LEU A 45 -19.68 9.70 17.69
C LEU A 45 -19.58 11.22 17.85
N ASN A 46 -18.60 11.70 18.63
CA ASN A 46 -18.20 13.10 18.66
C ASN A 46 -17.54 13.50 17.32
N ASP A 47 -17.28 14.79 17.12
CA ASP A 47 -16.62 15.33 15.91
C ASP A 47 -15.19 14.81 15.67
N GLY A 48 -14.62 14.08 16.64
CA GLY A 48 -13.32 13.46 16.53
C GLY A 48 -13.13 12.36 17.57
N THR A 49 -11.96 11.73 17.53
CA THR A 49 -11.59 10.66 18.45
C THR A 49 -10.44 11.10 19.35
N CYS A 50 -10.59 10.88 20.66
CA CYS A 50 -9.52 11.12 21.64
C CYS A 50 -8.65 9.87 21.73
N LEU A 51 -7.40 9.98 21.28
CA LEU A 51 -6.45 8.87 21.31
C LEU A 51 -5.64 8.84 22.61
N PRO A 52 -5.28 7.65 23.12
CA PRO A 52 -4.37 7.54 24.24
C PRO A 52 -2.97 8.02 23.84
N VAL A 53 -2.27 8.63 24.79
CA VAL A 53 -0.83 8.90 24.65
C VAL A 53 -0.07 7.59 24.84
N LEU A 54 0.61 7.12 23.80
CA LEU A 54 1.46 5.93 23.84
C LEU A 54 2.95 6.34 23.81
N PRO A 55 3.85 5.52 24.37
CA PRO A 55 5.28 5.82 24.35
C PRO A 55 5.88 5.76 22.94
N GLY A 56 7.01 6.46 22.75
CA GLY A 56 7.72 6.55 21.47
C GLY A 56 7.39 7.83 20.69
N ARG A 57 7.97 7.94 19.49
CA ARG A 57 7.73 9.07 18.57
C ARG A 57 6.47 8.80 17.74
N LEU A 58 5.63 9.81 17.58
CA LEU A 58 4.45 9.73 16.72
C LEU A 58 4.86 9.77 15.26
N VAL A 59 4.30 8.88 14.45
CA VAL A 59 4.39 8.92 12.98
C VAL A 59 2.99 9.02 12.42
N MET A 60 2.82 9.90 11.43
CA MET A 60 1.56 10.09 10.72
C MET A 60 1.80 9.93 9.22
N ALA A 61 0.90 9.20 8.56
CA ALA A 61 0.88 9.04 7.11
C ALA A 61 -0.54 9.28 6.60
N THR A 62 -0.67 9.63 5.33
CA THR A 62 -1.97 9.80 4.66
C THR A 62 -1.84 9.43 3.20
N ASP A 63 -2.85 8.76 2.66
CA ASP A 63 -2.91 8.48 1.23
C ASP A 63 -4.36 8.46 0.73
N SER A 64 -4.52 8.74 -0.57
CA SER A 64 -5.80 8.73 -1.25
C SER A 64 -5.80 7.70 -2.37
N HIS A 65 -6.79 6.84 -2.33
CA HIS A 65 -6.93 5.66 -3.17
C HIS A 65 -8.00 5.93 -4.22
N VAL A 66 -7.60 5.85 -5.49
CA VAL A 66 -8.43 6.20 -6.64
C VAL A 66 -8.43 5.09 -7.70
N ILE A 67 -8.01 3.89 -7.30
CA ILE A 67 -7.87 2.70 -8.15
C ILE A 67 -9.10 2.44 -9.02
N SER A 68 -8.85 1.95 -10.24
CA SER A 68 -9.87 1.44 -11.14
C SER A 68 -9.41 0.12 -11.77
N PRO A 69 -10.21 -0.95 -11.79
CA PRO A 69 -11.53 -1.08 -11.18
C PRO A 69 -11.48 -1.10 -9.65
N LEU A 70 -12.62 -0.84 -8.99
CA LEU A 70 -12.73 -0.86 -7.52
C LEU A 70 -12.47 -2.24 -6.89
N PHE A 71 -12.74 -3.31 -7.66
CA PHE A 71 -12.51 -4.70 -7.28
C PHE A 71 -11.63 -5.36 -8.34
N PHE A 72 -10.60 -6.07 -7.90
CA PHE A 72 -9.62 -6.69 -8.77
C PHE A 72 -9.13 -8.02 -8.20
N PRO A 73 -8.49 -8.87 -8.99
CA PRO A 73 -7.91 -10.10 -8.46
C PRO A 73 -6.92 -9.79 -7.32
N GLY A 74 -7.19 -10.30 -6.12
CA GLY A 74 -6.32 -10.11 -4.96
C GLY A 74 -6.66 -8.95 -4.04
N GLY A 75 -7.67 -8.13 -4.37
CA GLY A 75 -8.08 -7.05 -3.47
C GLY A 75 -9.17 -6.14 -4.02
N ASP A 76 -9.40 -5.08 -3.28
CA ASP A 76 -10.30 -3.99 -3.65
C ASP A 76 -9.78 -2.67 -3.07
N ILE A 77 -10.40 -1.56 -3.47
CA ILE A 77 -10.07 -0.22 -2.96
C ILE A 77 -10.12 -0.13 -1.43
N GLY A 78 -10.94 -0.95 -0.77
CA GLY A 78 -11.03 -1.00 0.68
C GLY A 78 -9.80 -1.61 1.32
N SER A 79 -9.47 -2.86 0.96
CA SER A 79 -8.25 -3.50 1.47
C SER A 79 -7.00 -2.68 1.13
N LEU A 80 -6.94 -2.13 -0.09
CA LEU A 80 -5.85 -1.30 -0.56
C LEU A 80 -5.65 -0.06 0.32
N ALA A 81 -6.75 0.65 0.62
CA ALA A 81 -6.68 1.84 1.44
C ALA A 81 -6.12 1.59 2.83
N VAL A 82 -6.47 0.45 3.43
CA VAL A 82 -5.93 0.05 4.72
C VAL A 82 -4.47 -0.37 4.60
N HIS A 83 -4.12 -1.21 3.63
CA HIS A 83 -2.75 -1.72 3.47
C HIS A 83 -1.76 -0.60 3.17
N GLY A 84 -2.05 0.29 2.20
CA GLY A 84 -1.14 1.36 1.79
C GLY A 84 -0.72 2.27 2.95
N THR A 85 -1.70 2.80 3.70
CA THR A 85 -1.40 3.67 4.84
C THR A 85 -0.71 2.93 6.00
N ILE A 86 -0.98 1.64 6.20
CA ILE A 86 -0.23 0.81 7.16
C ILE A 86 1.21 0.63 6.70
N ASN A 87 1.42 0.43 5.41
CA ASN A 87 2.74 0.23 4.81
C ASN A 87 3.59 1.50 4.94
N ASP A 88 3.04 2.68 4.66
CA ASP A 88 3.71 3.98 4.87
C ASP A 88 4.25 4.12 6.30
N LEU A 89 3.41 3.83 7.30
CA LEU A 89 3.81 3.86 8.70
C LEU A 89 4.89 2.83 9.02
N ALA A 90 4.74 1.62 8.47
CA ALA A 90 5.73 0.56 8.64
C ALA A 90 7.07 0.92 8.00
N MET A 91 7.11 1.63 6.85
CA MET A 91 8.35 2.06 6.22
C MET A 91 9.14 3.06 7.08
N MET A 92 8.47 3.76 8.00
CA MET A 92 9.11 4.61 9.01
C MET A 92 9.57 3.82 10.25
N GLY A 93 9.35 2.50 10.27
CA GLY A 93 9.57 1.61 11.42
C GLY A 93 8.52 1.73 12.52
N ALA A 94 7.44 2.48 12.28
CA ALA A 94 6.41 2.70 13.29
C ALA A 94 5.49 1.48 13.39
N THR A 95 5.02 1.17 14.59
CA THR A 95 3.92 0.22 14.80
C THR A 95 2.60 0.94 14.56
N PRO A 96 1.84 0.63 13.49
CA PRO A 96 0.55 1.26 13.21
C PRO A 96 -0.47 0.89 14.28
N ARG A 97 -1.32 1.85 14.68
CA ARG A 97 -2.35 1.62 15.72
C ARG A 97 -3.73 2.09 15.34
N PHE A 98 -3.80 3.25 14.69
CA PHE A 98 -5.06 3.93 14.44
C PHE A 98 -5.12 4.42 13.00
N LEU A 99 -6.29 4.28 12.38
CA LEU A 99 -6.60 4.83 11.07
C LEU A 99 -7.84 5.75 11.17
N SER A 100 -7.86 6.82 10.40
CA SER A 100 -9.07 7.50 9.97
C SER A 100 -9.41 7.09 8.55
N VAL A 101 -10.69 7.19 8.17
CA VAL A 101 -11.14 6.95 6.80
C VAL A 101 -12.12 8.03 6.34
N ALA A 102 -11.87 8.62 5.18
CA ALA A 102 -12.80 9.54 4.53
C ALA A 102 -13.25 8.96 3.19
N PHE A 103 -14.55 8.91 2.97
CA PHE A 103 -15.16 8.46 1.72
C PHE A 103 -15.68 9.64 0.90
N ILE A 104 -15.35 9.65 -0.39
CA ILE A 104 -16.05 10.45 -1.40
C ILE A 104 -16.81 9.48 -2.29
N LEU A 105 -18.14 9.48 -2.17
CA LEU A 105 -19.04 8.57 -2.86
C LEU A 105 -19.74 9.29 -4.00
N GLU A 106 -19.91 8.64 -5.14
CA GLU A 106 -20.72 9.16 -6.24
C GLU A 106 -22.19 8.75 -6.08
N GLU A 107 -23.11 9.69 -6.31
CA GLU A 107 -24.54 9.39 -6.43
C GLU A 107 -24.82 8.32 -7.48
N GLY A 108 -25.46 7.23 -7.04
CA GLY A 108 -25.77 6.06 -7.86
C GLY A 108 -24.90 4.85 -7.57
N LEU A 109 -23.82 4.97 -6.77
CA LEU A 109 -23.04 3.83 -6.29
C LEU A 109 -23.94 2.79 -5.61
N LEU A 110 -23.74 1.50 -5.91
CA LEU A 110 -24.51 0.44 -5.27
C LEU A 110 -24.16 0.35 -3.79
N LEU A 111 -25.18 0.30 -2.93
CA LEU A 111 -24.99 0.07 -1.49
C LEU A 111 -24.32 -1.28 -1.22
N ALA A 112 -24.58 -2.28 -2.07
CA ALA A 112 -23.91 -3.58 -2.02
C ALA A 112 -22.38 -3.46 -2.20
N ASP A 113 -21.93 -2.63 -3.14
CA ASP A 113 -20.50 -2.45 -3.41
C ASP A 113 -19.83 -1.65 -2.30
N LEU A 114 -20.47 -0.56 -1.83
CA LEU A 114 -19.98 0.17 -0.66
C LEU A 114 -19.85 -0.74 0.55
N ARG A 115 -20.84 -1.61 0.79
CA ARG A 115 -20.81 -2.58 1.89
C ARG A 115 -19.63 -3.54 1.77
N ARG A 116 -19.40 -4.10 0.58
CA ARG A 116 -18.26 -4.99 0.31
C ARG A 116 -16.92 -4.30 0.58
N ILE A 117 -16.77 -3.05 0.13
CA ILE A 117 -15.57 -2.23 0.38
C ILE A 117 -15.35 -2.04 1.88
N VAL A 118 -16.39 -1.63 2.62
CA VAL A 118 -16.31 -1.39 4.07
C VAL A 118 -16.00 -2.69 4.84
N GLU A 119 -16.62 -3.81 4.47
CA GLU A 119 -16.33 -5.12 5.07
C GLU A 119 -14.88 -5.56 4.81
N SER A 120 -14.36 -5.30 3.60
CA SER A 120 -12.96 -5.55 3.21
C SER A 120 -11.98 -4.70 4.03
N MET A 121 -12.24 -3.39 4.17
CA MET A 121 -11.46 -2.50 5.04
C MET A 121 -11.44 -3.00 6.48
N ALA A 122 -12.60 -3.37 7.02
CA ALA A 122 -12.70 -3.86 8.38
C ALA A 122 -11.93 -5.17 8.59
N HIS A 123 -11.94 -6.06 7.58
CA HIS A 123 -11.15 -7.28 7.61
C HIS A 123 -9.64 -6.99 7.57
N ALA A 124 -9.18 -6.17 6.63
CA ALA A 124 -7.79 -5.75 6.52
C ALA A 124 -7.27 -5.11 7.82
N ALA A 125 -8.05 -4.21 8.42
CA ALA A 125 -7.69 -3.53 9.66
C ALA A 125 -7.54 -4.53 10.82
N ARG A 126 -8.47 -5.50 10.95
CA ARG A 126 -8.38 -6.56 11.96
C ARG A 126 -7.16 -7.46 11.75
N CYS A 127 -6.89 -7.87 10.51
CA CYS A 127 -5.74 -8.70 10.17
C CYS A 127 -4.41 -8.01 10.50
N ALA A 128 -4.33 -6.69 10.29
CA ALA A 128 -3.15 -5.90 10.61
C ALA A 128 -3.07 -5.45 12.09
N GLY A 129 -4.11 -5.71 12.89
CA GLY A 129 -4.16 -5.33 14.30
C GLY A 129 -4.34 -3.82 14.54
N VAL A 130 -4.96 -3.10 13.60
CA VAL A 130 -5.22 -1.66 13.69
C VAL A 130 -6.70 -1.35 13.86
N SER A 131 -7.01 -0.20 14.47
CA SER A 131 -8.38 0.27 14.65
C SER A 131 -8.70 1.45 13.74
N ILE A 132 -9.80 1.38 13.01
CA ILE A 132 -10.38 2.57 12.34
C ILE A 132 -11.21 3.32 13.40
N VAL A 133 -10.76 4.52 13.77
CA VAL A 133 -11.21 5.22 14.99
C VAL A 133 -12.05 6.46 14.72
N THR A 134 -12.03 6.97 13.49
CA THR A 134 -12.81 8.14 13.07
C THR A 134 -12.97 8.12 11.55
N GLY A 135 -13.91 8.89 11.03
CA GLY A 135 -14.06 9.00 9.59
C GLY A 135 -15.05 10.05 9.13
N ASP A 136 -15.12 10.21 7.81
CA ASP A 136 -15.99 11.16 7.14
C ASP A 136 -16.65 10.51 5.91
N THR A 137 -17.80 11.03 5.51
CA THR A 137 -18.48 10.60 4.29
C THR A 137 -19.04 11.82 3.57
N LYS A 138 -18.68 11.94 2.29
CA LYS A 138 -19.23 12.92 1.34
C LYS A 138 -19.86 12.20 0.17
N VAL A 139 -20.94 12.77 -0.35
CA VAL A 139 -21.59 12.30 -1.57
C VAL A 139 -21.56 13.42 -2.59
N VAL A 140 -21.01 13.15 -3.77
CA VAL A 140 -20.98 14.07 -4.92
C VAL A 140 -22.03 13.66 -5.94
N GLU A 141 -22.43 14.60 -6.79
CA GLU A 141 -23.41 14.35 -7.84
C GLU A 141 -22.89 13.34 -8.87
N ARG A 142 -23.83 12.69 -9.56
CA ARG A 142 -23.49 11.78 -10.66
C ARG A 142 -22.64 12.47 -11.73
N GLY A 143 -21.58 11.81 -12.16
CA GLY A 143 -20.57 12.31 -13.10
C GLY A 143 -19.54 13.25 -12.47
N LYS A 144 -19.55 13.44 -11.14
CA LYS A 144 -18.55 14.23 -10.39
C LYS A 144 -17.61 13.36 -9.56
N GLY A 145 -17.81 12.05 -9.56
CA GLY A 145 -16.89 11.05 -9.04
C GLY A 145 -16.73 9.90 -10.05
N ASP A 146 -16.05 8.83 -9.64
CA ASP A 146 -16.01 7.58 -10.38
C ASP A 146 -16.23 6.40 -9.42
N GLY A 147 -17.46 6.28 -8.94
CA GLY A 147 -17.85 5.30 -7.92
C GLY A 147 -17.48 5.74 -6.49
N VAL A 148 -16.24 5.50 -6.07
CA VAL A 148 -15.76 5.82 -4.71
C VAL A 148 -14.27 6.15 -4.71
N PHE A 149 -13.92 7.19 -3.96
CA PHE A 149 -12.55 7.45 -3.53
C PHE A 149 -12.45 7.30 -2.02
N VAL A 150 -11.34 6.74 -1.55
CA VAL A 150 -11.08 6.51 -0.13
C VAL A 150 -9.80 7.20 0.25
N THR A 151 -9.83 8.06 1.27
CA THR A 151 -8.62 8.61 1.87
C THR A 151 -8.47 8.02 3.26
N THR A 152 -7.27 7.53 3.57
CA THR A 152 -6.93 7.01 4.88
C THR A 152 -5.77 7.81 5.44
N ALA A 153 -5.87 8.20 6.71
CA ALA A 153 -4.74 8.71 7.45
C ALA A 153 -4.46 7.79 8.63
N GLY A 154 -3.18 7.56 8.91
CA GLY A 154 -2.75 6.61 9.91
C GLY A 154 -1.85 7.24 10.94
N ILE A 155 -1.94 6.71 12.16
CA ILE A 155 -1.04 7.03 13.26
C ILE A 155 -0.38 5.74 13.76
N GLY A 156 0.94 5.80 13.84
CA GLY A 156 1.79 4.77 14.41
C GLY A 156 2.77 5.34 15.42
N PHE A 157 3.42 4.44 16.16
CA PHE A 157 4.39 4.80 17.19
C PHE A 157 5.72 4.13 16.90
N LEU A 158 6.77 4.94 16.81
CA LEU A 158 8.14 4.52 16.57
C LEU A 158 8.85 4.34 17.91
N ALA A 159 9.37 3.14 18.15
CA ALA A 159 10.10 2.82 19.36
C ALA A 159 11.45 3.56 19.43
N ASP A 160 11.92 3.79 20.66
CA ASP A 160 13.25 4.36 20.87
C ASP A 160 14.34 3.46 20.28
N GLY A 161 15.35 4.07 19.66
CA GLY A 161 16.46 3.36 19.01
C GLY A 161 16.18 2.90 17.58
N VAL A 162 14.95 3.04 17.07
CA VAL A 162 14.64 2.84 15.64
C VAL A 162 14.71 4.17 14.91
N ASP A 163 15.50 4.22 13.84
CA ASP A 163 15.75 5.44 13.06
C ASP A 163 15.78 5.16 11.56
N ILE A 164 14.72 4.61 10.98
CA ILE A 164 14.68 4.32 9.54
C ILE A 164 14.37 5.62 8.78
N SER A 165 15.16 5.93 7.74
CA SER A 165 14.97 7.13 6.92
C SER A 165 15.59 6.96 5.55
N GLY A 166 14.97 7.54 4.52
CA GLY A 166 15.44 7.42 3.13
C GLY A 166 16.80 8.09 2.84
N ASN A 167 17.31 8.91 3.76
CA ASN A 167 18.64 9.54 3.65
C ASN A 167 19.76 8.78 4.39
N ARG A 168 19.51 7.56 4.89
CA ARG A 168 20.50 6.78 5.67
C ARG A 168 21.30 5.77 4.87
N ALA A 169 21.00 5.54 3.58
CA ALA A 169 21.79 4.65 2.74
C ALA A 169 23.24 5.15 2.62
N ARG A 170 24.19 4.22 2.64
CA ARG A 170 25.64 4.49 2.61
C ARG A 170 26.34 3.51 1.69
N ALA A 171 27.47 3.93 1.12
CA ALA A 171 28.30 3.05 0.32
C ALA A 171 28.67 1.77 1.10
N GLY A 172 28.52 0.62 0.45
CA GLY A 172 28.69 -0.71 1.04
C GLY A 172 27.40 -1.34 1.58
N ASP A 173 26.32 -0.59 1.72
CA ASP A 173 25.02 -1.17 2.08
C ASP A 173 24.50 -2.12 1.00
N ARG A 174 23.66 -3.06 1.41
CA ARG A 174 22.96 -4.02 0.54
C ARG A 174 21.51 -3.61 0.37
N VAL A 175 21.01 -3.82 -0.84
CA VAL A 175 19.63 -3.54 -1.23
C VAL A 175 18.86 -4.85 -1.33
N LEU A 176 17.72 -4.93 -0.65
CA LEU A 176 16.84 -6.09 -0.62
C LEU A 176 15.44 -5.71 -1.09
N VAL A 177 14.72 -6.67 -1.66
CA VAL A 177 13.28 -6.58 -1.90
C VAL A 177 12.55 -7.70 -1.18
N SER A 178 11.32 -7.44 -0.72
CA SER A 178 10.55 -8.43 0.06
C SER A 178 9.89 -9.54 -0.77
N GLY A 179 9.88 -9.43 -2.09
CA GLY A 179 9.29 -10.45 -2.94
C GLY A 179 9.26 -10.04 -4.40
N SER A 180 8.44 -10.76 -5.17
CA SER A 180 8.24 -10.52 -6.60
C SER A 180 7.83 -9.08 -6.91
N LEU A 181 8.15 -8.58 -8.10
CA LEU A 181 7.81 -7.21 -8.52
C LEU A 181 6.81 -7.20 -9.67
N GLY A 182 5.95 -6.19 -9.67
CA GLY A 182 4.98 -5.86 -10.71
C GLY A 182 3.67 -6.64 -10.62
N ASP A 183 3.44 -7.42 -9.55
CA ASP A 183 2.23 -8.23 -9.36
C ASP A 183 0.96 -7.39 -9.43
N HIS A 184 0.88 -6.31 -8.64
CA HIS A 184 -0.28 -5.44 -8.60
C HIS A 184 -0.51 -4.73 -9.93
N GLY A 185 0.52 -4.03 -10.45
CA GLY A 185 0.43 -3.34 -11.74
C GLY A 185 -0.06 -4.25 -12.87
N ALA A 186 0.49 -5.47 -12.96
CA ALA A 186 0.11 -6.44 -13.99
C ALA A 186 -1.31 -7.00 -13.77
N ALA A 187 -1.74 -7.22 -12.53
CA ALA A 187 -3.09 -7.71 -12.22
C ALA A 187 -4.17 -6.67 -12.59
N ILE A 188 -3.96 -5.39 -12.30
CA ILE A 188 -4.90 -4.32 -12.66
C ILE A 188 -4.97 -4.14 -14.18
N LEU A 189 -3.82 -4.15 -14.85
CA LEU A 189 -3.74 -4.09 -16.31
C LEU A 189 -4.48 -5.25 -16.98
N ALA A 190 -4.22 -6.48 -16.54
CA ALA A 190 -4.90 -7.64 -17.07
C ALA A 190 -6.43 -7.55 -16.89
N SER A 191 -6.88 -7.02 -15.75
CA SER A 191 -8.31 -6.79 -15.48
C SER A 191 -8.92 -5.75 -16.42
N ARG A 192 -8.22 -4.65 -16.69
CA ARG A 192 -8.69 -3.56 -17.57
C ARG A 192 -8.74 -3.96 -19.05
N GLU A 193 -7.69 -4.64 -19.52
CA GLU A 193 -7.56 -5.05 -20.92
C GLU A 193 -8.30 -6.37 -21.23
N GLY A 194 -8.93 -6.99 -20.21
CA GLY A 194 -9.61 -8.27 -20.37
C GLY A 194 -8.68 -9.42 -20.75
N LEU A 195 -7.39 -9.32 -20.41
CA LEU A 195 -6.39 -10.34 -20.73
C LEU A 195 -6.60 -11.57 -19.87
N GLN A 196 -6.75 -12.72 -20.52
CA GLN A 196 -6.89 -14.01 -19.85
C GLN A 196 -5.59 -14.81 -19.98
N PHE A 197 -4.97 -15.08 -18.84
CA PHE A 197 -3.83 -15.99 -18.71
C PHE A 197 -4.32 -17.33 -18.14
N GLU A 198 -3.56 -18.41 -18.34
CA GLU A 198 -3.89 -19.73 -17.77
C GLU A 198 -4.04 -19.67 -16.24
N THR A 199 -3.27 -18.81 -15.58
CA THR A 199 -3.40 -18.49 -14.15
C THR A 199 -3.69 -17.00 -13.99
N THR A 200 -4.70 -16.68 -13.18
CA THR A 200 -5.06 -15.29 -12.86
C THR A 200 -3.87 -14.56 -12.23
N LEU A 201 -3.50 -13.41 -12.79
CA LEU A 201 -2.61 -12.45 -12.14
C LEU A 201 -3.34 -11.83 -10.96
N VAL A 202 -2.72 -11.85 -9.79
CA VAL A 202 -3.32 -11.42 -8.51
C VAL A 202 -2.46 -10.31 -7.93
N SER A 203 -3.11 -9.23 -7.53
CA SER A 203 -2.50 -8.13 -6.77
C SER A 203 -1.83 -8.65 -5.51
N ASP A 204 -0.70 -8.06 -5.15
CA ASP A 204 0.05 -8.38 -3.94
C ASP A 204 -0.34 -7.52 -2.74
N SER A 205 -1.41 -6.71 -2.84
CA SER A 205 -1.88 -5.83 -1.77
C SER A 205 -1.98 -6.55 -0.42
N ALA A 206 -1.13 -6.14 0.52
CA ALA A 206 -1.03 -6.75 1.83
C ALA A 206 -0.42 -5.78 2.86
N PRO A 207 -0.75 -5.91 4.16
CA PRO A 207 -0.17 -5.10 5.21
C PRO A 207 1.21 -5.65 5.60
N LEU A 208 2.24 -4.82 5.49
CA LEU A 208 3.65 -5.18 5.71
C LEU A 208 4.12 -4.94 7.15
N ASN A 209 3.27 -4.41 8.03
CA ASN A 209 3.65 -4.09 9.40
C ASN A 209 4.15 -5.30 10.21
N GLY A 210 3.61 -6.49 9.97
CA GLY A 210 4.10 -7.74 10.57
C GLY A 210 5.51 -8.10 10.09
N LEU A 211 5.73 -8.08 8.78
CA LEU A 211 7.04 -8.33 8.16
C LEU A 211 8.09 -7.33 8.68
N VAL A 212 7.76 -6.04 8.70
CA VAL A 212 8.67 -5.00 9.18
C VAL A 212 8.98 -5.17 10.67
N ALA A 213 8.01 -5.56 11.49
CA ALA A 213 8.26 -5.83 12.91
C ALA A 213 9.28 -6.96 13.10
N ASP A 214 9.17 -8.04 12.32
CA ASP A 214 10.14 -9.15 12.35
C ASP A 214 11.53 -8.71 11.84
N MET A 215 11.57 -7.87 10.80
CA MET A 215 12.81 -7.28 10.28
C MET A 215 13.51 -6.42 11.34
N ILE A 216 12.81 -5.49 12.00
CA ILE A 216 13.37 -4.61 13.04
C ILE A 216 13.83 -5.43 14.25
N LYS A 217 13.10 -6.48 14.60
CA LYS A 217 13.49 -7.38 15.70
C LYS A 217 14.80 -8.11 15.41
N ALA A 218 15.03 -8.52 14.17
CA ALA A 218 16.26 -9.18 13.76
C ALA A 218 17.43 -8.19 13.57
N VAL A 219 17.15 -7.04 12.95
CA VAL A 219 18.11 -5.99 12.64
C VAL A 219 17.51 -4.63 13.02
N PRO A 220 17.76 -4.13 14.24
CA PRO A 220 17.21 -2.84 14.68
C PRO A 220 17.73 -1.63 13.87
N ASP A 221 18.95 -1.74 13.34
CA ASP A 221 19.64 -0.68 12.60
C ASP A 221 19.48 -0.86 11.07
N ILE A 222 18.24 -1.00 10.62
CA ILE A 222 17.91 -0.88 9.18
C ILE A 222 18.07 0.59 8.81
N HIS A 223 18.73 0.87 7.68
CA HIS A 223 18.97 2.25 7.25
C HIS A 223 17.72 2.82 6.57
N CYS A 224 17.23 2.15 5.54
CA CYS A 224 16.10 2.62 4.74
C CYS A 224 15.06 1.51 4.56
N LEU A 225 13.79 1.88 4.61
CA LEU A 225 12.67 1.11 4.10
C LEU A 225 11.80 2.01 3.23
N ARG A 226 11.32 1.49 2.11
CA ARG A 226 10.33 2.12 1.24
C ARG A 226 9.47 1.05 0.58
N ASP A 227 8.18 1.30 0.47
CA ASP A 227 7.25 0.48 -0.28
C ASP A 227 7.29 0.85 -1.76
N ALA A 228 7.18 -0.15 -2.63
CA ALA A 228 7.41 0.01 -4.07
C ALA A 228 6.10 0.28 -4.83
N THR A 229 5.35 1.30 -4.41
CA THR A 229 4.05 1.69 -4.98
C THR A 229 4.21 2.41 -6.34
N ARG A 230 3.80 3.67 -6.48
CA ARG A 230 3.84 4.38 -7.78
C ARG A 230 5.28 4.54 -8.28
N GLY A 231 5.47 4.21 -9.55
CA GLY A 231 6.80 4.19 -10.18
C GLY A 231 7.66 2.96 -9.84
N GLY A 232 7.14 2.05 -9.01
CA GLY A 232 7.72 0.74 -8.74
C GLY A 232 9.09 0.79 -8.04
N LEU A 233 9.86 -0.27 -8.21
CA LEU A 233 11.22 -0.37 -7.69
C LEU A 233 12.11 0.76 -8.22
N ALA A 234 11.97 1.13 -9.49
CA ALA A 234 12.79 2.17 -10.11
C ALA A 234 12.67 3.53 -9.39
N ALA A 235 11.44 3.95 -9.07
CA ALA A 235 11.22 5.20 -8.32
C ALA A 235 11.83 5.11 -6.91
N VAL A 236 11.60 4.02 -6.18
CA VAL A 236 12.15 3.84 -4.84
C VAL A 236 13.67 3.91 -4.83
N LEU A 237 14.35 3.21 -5.75
CA LEU A 237 15.81 3.24 -5.80
C LEU A 237 16.34 4.64 -6.10
N ASN A 238 15.70 5.36 -7.03
CA ASN A 238 16.12 6.72 -7.35
C ASN A 238 15.85 7.68 -6.19
N GLU A 239 14.71 7.57 -5.49
CA GLU A 239 14.42 8.36 -4.29
C GLU A 239 15.49 8.15 -3.22
N LEU A 240 15.84 6.90 -2.91
CA LEU A 240 16.84 6.57 -1.90
C LEU A 240 18.23 7.04 -2.32
N ALA A 241 18.62 6.85 -3.58
CA ALA A 241 19.89 7.33 -4.12
C ALA A 241 20.04 8.86 -3.93
N HIS A 242 19.02 9.62 -4.32
CA HIS A 242 19.04 11.09 -4.23
C HIS A 242 18.94 11.60 -2.79
N GLN A 243 18.10 10.99 -1.95
CA GLN A 243 17.94 11.40 -0.54
C GLN A 243 19.21 11.14 0.28
N SER A 244 19.96 10.10 -0.05
CA SER A 244 21.21 9.74 0.61
C SER A 244 22.47 10.33 -0.02
N GLY A 245 22.42 10.82 -1.26
CA GLY A 245 23.59 11.29 -1.99
C GLY A 245 24.54 10.13 -2.37
N VAL A 246 23.99 9.03 -2.86
CA VAL A 246 24.71 7.79 -3.17
C VAL A 246 24.24 7.19 -4.50
N GLY A 247 25.06 6.33 -5.11
CA GLY A 247 24.65 5.50 -6.23
C GLY A 247 24.11 4.16 -5.76
N ILE A 248 23.21 3.55 -6.53
CA ILE A 248 22.69 2.21 -6.27
C ILE A 248 22.88 1.33 -7.49
N ARG A 249 23.47 0.15 -7.32
CA ARG A 249 23.61 -0.84 -8.38
C ARG A 249 22.79 -2.07 -8.06
N VAL A 250 21.93 -2.49 -8.99
CA VAL A 250 21.13 -3.71 -8.89
C VAL A 250 21.48 -4.70 -10.00
N ASP A 251 21.18 -5.98 -9.77
CA ASP A 251 21.43 -7.06 -10.71
C ASP A 251 20.11 -7.64 -11.20
N GLU A 252 19.84 -7.47 -12.50
CA GLU A 252 18.61 -7.91 -13.16
C GLU A 252 18.33 -9.41 -12.97
N ARG A 253 19.38 -10.23 -12.85
CA ARG A 253 19.28 -11.70 -12.80
C ARG A 253 18.65 -12.20 -11.50
N VAL A 254 18.74 -11.42 -10.42
CA VAL A 254 18.28 -11.81 -9.08
C VAL A 254 17.00 -11.09 -8.66
N ILE A 255 16.54 -10.12 -9.44
CA ILE A 255 15.27 -9.43 -9.19
C ILE A 255 14.12 -10.42 -9.41
N PRO A 256 13.32 -10.72 -8.37
CA PRO A 256 12.24 -11.68 -8.49
C PRO A 256 11.08 -11.07 -9.30
N VAL A 257 10.75 -11.67 -10.43
CA VAL A 257 9.56 -11.34 -11.24
C VAL A 257 8.87 -12.65 -11.61
N LYS A 258 7.56 -12.76 -11.37
CA LYS A 258 6.80 -13.96 -11.74
C LYS A 258 6.74 -14.10 -13.26
N ALA A 259 6.75 -15.33 -13.75
CA ALA A 259 6.71 -15.61 -15.19
C ALA A 259 5.49 -14.97 -15.88
N GLN A 260 4.33 -14.99 -15.22
CA GLN A 260 3.10 -14.37 -15.74
C GLN A 260 3.20 -12.85 -15.80
N VAL A 261 3.82 -12.21 -14.80
CA VAL A 261 4.06 -10.76 -14.79
C VAL A 261 5.01 -10.39 -15.93
N LYS A 262 6.10 -11.16 -16.10
CA LYS A 262 7.03 -10.96 -17.21
C LYS A 262 6.33 -11.08 -18.57
N ALA A 263 5.52 -12.11 -18.77
CA ALA A 263 4.76 -12.30 -20.00
C ALA A 263 3.77 -11.15 -20.27
N ALA A 264 3.07 -10.66 -19.23
CA ALA A 264 2.18 -9.52 -19.35
C ALA A 264 2.95 -8.23 -19.72
N CYS A 265 4.08 -7.98 -19.06
CA CYS A 265 4.95 -6.85 -19.36
C CYS A 265 5.49 -6.90 -20.80
N GLU A 266 5.96 -8.07 -21.26
CA GLU A 266 6.43 -8.26 -22.63
C GLU A 266 5.33 -8.01 -23.67
N LEU A 267 4.10 -8.49 -23.42
CA LEU A 267 2.96 -8.28 -24.31
C LEU A 267 2.55 -6.79 -24.39
N LEU A 268 2.61 -6.08 -23.27
CA LEU A 268 2.16 -4.69 -23.15
C LEU A 268 3.27 -3.66 -23.40
N GLY A 269 4.52 -4.10 -23.61
CA GLY A 269 5.67 -3.21 -23.78
C GLY A 269 6.02 -2.43 -22.51
N LEU A 270 5.81 -3.04 -21.35
CA LEU A 270 6.08 -2.46 -20.03
C LEU A 270 7.31 -3.10 -19.38
N ASP A 271 7.90 -2.41 -18.43
CA ASP A 271 9.02 -2.91 -17.63
C ASP A 271 8.53 -3.12 -16.17
N PRO A 272 8.65 -4.34 -15.62
CA PRO A 272 8.16 -4.66 -14.27
C PRO A 272 8.81 -3.81 -13.16
N LEU A 273 10.00 -3.23 -13.39
CA LEU A 273 10.66 -2.35 -12.41
C LEU A 273 9.86 -1.08 -12.12
N TYR A 274 8.98 -0.70 -13.05
CA TYR A 274 8.20 0.53 -13.02
C TYR A 274 6.74 0.30 -12.64
N LEU A 275 6.33 -0.96 -12.51
CA LEU A 275 4.98 -1.32 -12.11
C LEU A 275 4.81 -1.20 -10.60
N ALA A 276 3.64 -0.69 -10.20
CA ALA A 276 3.30 -0.56 -8.79
C ALA A 276 3.14 -1.91 -8.09
N ASN A 277 3.49 -1.93 -6.81
CA ASN A 277 3.36 -3.03 -5.87
C ASN A 277 2.64 -2.51 -4.63
N GLU A 278 1.73 -3.29 -4.07
CA GLU A 278 0.91 -2.88 -2.92
C GLU A 278 1.12 -3.76 -1.67
N GLY A 279 2.12 -4.64 -1.74
CA GLY A 279 2.55 -5.49 -0.63
C GLY A 279 4.02 -5.86 -0.75
N LYS A 280 4.86 -4.92 -1.21
CA LYS A 280 6.31 -5.11 -1.33
C LYS A 280 7.07 -3.90 -0.81
N LEU A 281 8.22 -4.18 -0.23
CA LEU A 281 9.16 -3.16 0.24
C LEU A 281 10.56 -3.38 -0.33
N VAL A 282 11.32 -2.31 -0.32
CA VAL A 282 12.77 -2.22 -0.53
C VAL A 282 13.41 -1.91 0.80
N ALA A 283 14.45 -2.64 1.16
CA ALA A 283 15.23 -2.42 2.37
C ALA A 283 16.70 -2.17 2.05
N VAL A 284 17.31 -1.23 2.77
CA VAL A 284 18.75 -0.95 2.70
C VAL A 284 19.35 -1.13 4.09
N CYS A 285 20.41 -1.93 4.18
CA CYS A 285 21.09 -2.21 5.44
C CYS A 285 22.59 -2.45 5.22
N ARG A 286 23.38 -2.41 6.29
CA ARG A 286 24.81 -2.73 6.25
C ARG A 286 25.07 -4.13 5.71
N ALA A 287 26.20 -4.32 5.03
CA ALA A 287 26.60 -5.60 4.46
C ALA A 287 26.54 -6.77 5.45
N GLU A 288 26.97 -6.58 6.69
CA GLU A 288 26.99 -7.65 7.70
C GLU A 288 25.60 -8.01 8.23
N ALA A 289 24.61 -7.13 8.01
CA ALA A 289 23.23 -7.34 8.44
C ALA A 289 22.33 -7.90 7.31
N ALA A 290 22.82 -7.97 6.08
CA ALA A 290 22.01 -8.33 4.91
C ALA A 290 21.48 -9.76 4.98
N GLU A 291 22.31 -10.75 5.32
CA GLU A 291 21.88 -12.15 5.44
C GLU A 291 20.93 -12.35 6.64
N PRO A 292 21.21 -11.86 7.87
CA PRO A 292 20.24 -11.92 8.98
C PRO A 292 18.89 -11.25 8.65
N LEU A 293 18.90 -10.11 7.96
CA LEU A 293 17.69 -9.44 7.53
C LEU A 293 16.93 -10.28 6.50
N LEU A 294 17.63 -10.82 5.50
CA LEU A 294 17.05 -11.68 4.48
C LEU A 294 16.40 -12.94 5.07
N ASP A 295 17.06 -13.57 6.04
CA ASP A 295 16.53 -14.73 6.76
C ASP A 295 15.26 -14.38 7.53
N ALA A 296 15.25 -13.24 8.23
CA ALA A 296 14.06 -12.76 8.93
C ALA A 296 12.90 -12.52 7.94
N MET A 297 13.17 -11.86 6.81
CA MET A 297 12.15 -11.62 5.78
C MET A 297 11.59 -12.93 5.23
N ARG A 298 12.46 -13.90 4.89
CA ARG A 298 12.05 -15.21 4.34
C ARG A 298 11.29 -16.09 5.32
N SER A 299 11.48 -15.87 6.63
CA SER A 299 10.71 -16.55 7.67
C SER A 299 9.24 -16.09 7.75
N HIS A 300 8.95 -14.90 7.23
CA HIS A 300 7.61 -14.34 7.20
C HIS A 300 6.89 -14.66 5.86
N PRO A 301 5.60 -15.04 5.85
CA PRO A 301 4.89 -15.42 4.62
C PRO A 301 4.93 -14.37 3.51
N LEU A 302 4.81 -13.08 3.86
CA LEU A 302 4.89 -11.96 2.90
C LEU A 302 6.31 -11.65 2.40
N GLY A 303 7.33 -12.28 2.99
CA GLY A 303 8.74 -12.10 2.64
C GLY A 303 9.41 -13.35 2.08
N ALA A 304 8.66 -14.44 1.84
CA ALA A 304 9.22 -15.74 1.43
C ALA A 304 10.11 -15.66 0.16
N ASP A 305 9.75 -14.77 -0.77
CA ASP A 305 10.47 -14.56 -2.03
C ASP A 305 11.56 -13.48 -1.94
N SER A 306 11.92 -13.03 -0.73
CA SER A 306 12.89 -11.95 -0.56
C SER A 306 14.25 -12.27 -1.19
N ARG A 307 14.88 -11.24 -1.74
CA ARG A 307 16.19 -11.30 -2.41
C ARG A 307 17.02 -10.07 -2.07
N ILE A 308 18.32 -10.27 -1.88
CA ILE A 308 19.32 -9.20 -2.02
C ILE A 308 19.50 -8.98 -3.52
N ILE A 309 19.22 -7.76 -3.99
CA ILE A 309 19.22 -7.41 -5.41
C ILE A 309 20.36 -6.50 -5.82
N GLY A 310 21.08 -5.91 -4.87
CA GLY A 310 22.07 -4.91 -5.20
C GLY A 310 22.88 -4.39 -4.02
N GLU A 311 23.62 -3.32 -4.29
CA GLU A 311 24.47 -2.63 -3.34
C GLU A 311 24.50 -1.12 -3.59
N VAL A 312 24.80 -0.39 -2.54
CA VAL A 312 24.98 1.06 -2.57
C VAL A 312 26.46 1.36 -2.75
N PHE A 313 26.81 2.34 -3.59
CA PHE A 313 28.18 2.78 -3.84
C PHE A 313 28.31 4.30 -3.80
N THR A 314 29.54 4.81 -3.71
CA THR A 314 29.78 6.25 -3.77
C THR A 314 29.55 6.77 -5.18
N ASP A 315 28.61 7.69 -5.33
CA ASP A 315 28.37 8.40 -6.58
C ASP A 315 27.73 9.76 -6.31
N ASP A 316 28.44 10.83 -6.67
CA ASP A 316 27.96 12.21 -6.51
C ASP A 316 26.81 12.53 -7.48
N GLN A 317 26.63 11.72 -8.53
CA GLN A 317 25.54 11.90 -9.50
C GLN A 317 24.26 11.15 -9.11
N CYS A 318 24.30 10.36 -8.03
CA CYS A 318 23.16 9.62 -7.48
C CYS A 318 22.48 8.66 -8.48
N PHE A 319 23.25 8.03 -9.38
CA PHE A 319 22.69 7.15 -10.39
C PHE A 319 22.23 5.81 -9.83
N VAL A 320 21.13 5.32 -10.38
CA VAL A 320 20.73 3.92 -10.25
C VAL A 320 21.14 3.17 -11.51
N GLU A 321 22.01 2.18 -11.33
CA GLU A 321 22.54 1.32 -12.38
C GLU A 321 21.97 -0.09 -12.26
N MET A 322 21.73 -0.75 -13.39
CA MET A 322 21.40 -2.16 -13.42
C MET A 322 22.37 -2.93 -14.30
N ASP A 323 22.98 -3.98 -13.73
CA ASP A 323 23.70 -4.99 -14.48
C ASP A 323 22.67 -5.93 -15.13
N THR A 324 22.73 -6.02 -16.46
CA THR A 324 21.73 -6.73 -17.27
C THR A 324 22.04 -8.22 -17.40
N VAL A 325 21.03 -9.01 -17.76
CA VAL A 325 21.21 -10.45 -18.08
C VAL A 325 22.19 -10.71 -19.23
N LEU A 326 22.44 -9.70 -20.08
CA LEU A 326 23.37 -9.77 -21.22
C LEU A 326 24.81 -9.37 -20.85
N GLY A 327 25.08 -9.02 -19.58
CA GLY A 327 26.40 -8.60 -19.09
C GLY A 327 26.76 -7.13 -19.38
N GLY A 328 25.84 -6.37 -19.98
CA GLY A 328 25.95 -4.91 -20.08
C GLY A 328 25.37 -4.21 -18.86
N ARG A 329 25.50 -2.88 -18.82
CA ARG A 329 24.93 -2.04 -17.76
C ARG A 329 24.03 -0.96 -18.37
N ARG A 330 22.91 -0.66 -17.72
CA ARG A 330 22.03 0.46 -18.08
C ARG A 330 21.68 1.31 -16.86
N VAL A 331 21.33 2.56 -17.09
CA VAL A 331 20.73 3.43 -16.07
C VAL A 331 19.25 3.04 -15.91
N VAL A 332 18.78 2.97 -14.67
CA VAL A 332 17.37 2.85 -14.30
C VAL A 332 16.92 4.23 -13.86
N ASP A 333 16.38 5.01 -14.80
CA ASP A 333 15.98 6.39 -14.55
C ASP A 333 14.52 6.47 -14.08
N TRP A 334 14.09 7.64 -13.61
CA TRP A 334 12.70 7.95 -13.33
C TRP A 334 11.81 7.75 -14.55
N LEU A 335 10.54 7.43 -14.33
CA LEU A 335 9.54 7.52 -15.38
C LEU A 335 9.29 8.98 -15.75
N ALA A 336 9.23 9.25 -17.06
CA ALA A 336 8.78 10.56 -17.56
C ALA A 336 7.29 10.83 -17.27
N GLY A 337 6.50 9.78 -17.00
CA GLY A 337 5.10 9.84 -16.60
C GLY A 337 4.60 8.45 -16.18
N ASP A 338 3.54 8.40 -15.36
CA ASP A 338 2.95 7.13 -14.92
C ASP A 338 2.31 6.40 -16.12
N PRO A 339 2.80 5.21 -16.50
CA PRO A 339 2.22 4.46 -17.60
C PRO A 339 0.77 4.03 -17.28
N LEU A 340 0.37 4.02 -16.01
CA LEU A 340 -0.87 3.41 -15.53
C LEU A 340 -1.67 4.37 -14.64
N PRO A 341 -2.49 5.26 -15.23
CA PRO A 341 -3.33 6.13 -14.42
C PRO A 341 -4.25 5.30 -13.52
N ARG A 342 -4.42 5.77 -12.28
CA ARG A 342 -5.33 5.18 -11.28
C ARG A 342 -4.99 3.74 -10.91
N ILE A 343 -3.69 3.46 -10.80
CA ILE A 343 -3.22 2.12 -10.42
C ILE A 343 -3.47 1.83 -8.94
N CYS A 344 -3.52 2.86 -8.08
CA CYS A 344 -3.83 2.79 -6.66
C CYS A 344 -4.83 3.89 -6.25
#